data_AF-A0A2J6SI53-F1
#
_entry.id   AF-A0A2J6SI53-F1
#
_cell.length_a   1.000
_cell.length_b   1.000
_cell.length_c   1.000
_cell.angle_alpha   90.00
_cell.angle_beta   90.00
_cell.angle_gamma   90.00
#
_symmetry.space_group_name_H-M   'P 1'
#
loop_
_entity.id
_entity.type
_entity.pdbx_description
1 polymer ?
#
loop_
_entity_poly.entity_id
_entity_poly.type
_entity_poly.pdbx_seq_one_letter_code
_entity_poly.pdbx_strand_id
1 'polypeptide(L)'
;MYLDLASSVSKAAKPVHGFSTLAVTFFTLSMYQIATKSALQSSAQSSVRVTLITRSTLTSSHQLAERLVVLPDKPNVLARRVQIRPQHSPNFVKLHNEGYVSWAGSRARQSHLLAWLTWELGPLFKEHVDKPISERPFKGSAMVVNEESWSGFMKTIGSDPYVKEGIWDLEKTQFIPFRTLFRIGNEGK
;
A
#
# COMPACT_ATOMS: atom_id res chain seq x y z
N MET A 1 -36.11 2.15 -58.30
CA MET A 1 -36.38 3.57 -58.61
C MET A 1 -36.13 4.33 -57.31
N TYR A 2 -34.98 5.03 -57.18
CA TYR A 2 -34.82 6.49 -57.44
C TYR A 2 -35.66 7.30 -56.41
N LEU A 3 -35.18 8.19 -55.53
CA LEU A 3 -34.00 9.09 -55.40
C LEU A 3 -33.89 9.50 -53.89
N ASP A 4 -32.72 9.74 -53.27
CA ASP A 4 -31.90 10.98 -53.30
C ASP A 4 -32.67 12.25 -52.86
N LEU A 5 -32.17 13.25 -52.13
CA LEU A 5 -30.94 13.57 -51.36
C LEU A 5 -31.23 14.98 -50.76
N ALA A 6 -30.41 15.39 -49.79
CA ALA A 6 -30.14 16.78 -49.39
C ALA A 6 -31.16 17.53 -48.50
N SER A 7 -30.73 17.79 -47.25
CA SER A 7 -31.15 18.97 -46.50
C SER A 7 -29.99 19.98 -46.49
N SER A 8 -30.32 21.20 -46.93
CA SER A 8 -29.47 22.39 -46.97
C SER A 8 -29.79 23.24 -45.74
N VAL A 9 -28.77 23.68 -44.99
CA VAL A 9 -28.90 24.70 -43.95
C VAL A 9 -27.82 25.76 -44.11
N SER A 10 -28.25 27.00 -43.89
CA SER A 10 -27.75 28.28 -44.36
C SER A 10 -26.43 28.81 -43.78
N LYS A 11 -25.80 29.70 -44.55
CA LYS A 11 -24.72 30.64 -44.16
C LYS A 11 -25.22 31.83 -43.33
N ALA A 12 -24.23 32.49 -42.70
CA ALA A 12 -24.14 33.87 -42.15
C ALA A 12 -24.20 33.94 -40.61
N ALA A 13 -23.44 34.74 -39.86
CA ALA A 13 -22.23 35.55 -40.06
C ALA A 13 -21.64 35.85 -38.65
N LYS A 14 -20.34 36.14 -38.55
CA LYS A 14 -19.60 36.69 -37.36
C LYS A 14 -19.85 38.23 -37.27
N PRO A 15 -19.52 39.01 -36.19
CA PRO A 15 -18.18 38.98 -35.56
C PRO A 15 -17.91 39.59 -34.13
N VAL A 16 -16.65 39.40 -33.71
CA VAL A 16 -15.73 40.10 -32.74
C VAL A 16 -16.14 40.50 -31.30
N HIS A 17 -15.38 40.04 -30.29
CA HIS A 17 -14.31 40.76 -29.55
C HIS A 17 -14.01 40.08 -28.20
N GLY A 18 -12.72 39.90 -27.88
CA GLY A 18 -12.29 39.44 -26.55
C GLY A 18 -10.87 38.87 -26.55
N PHE A 19 -9.87 39.76 -26.49
CA PHE A 19 -8.47 39.40 -26.25
C PHE A 19 -8.26 39.04 -24.77
N SER A 20 -7.50 37.98 -24.50
CA SER A 20 -6.52 37.98 -23.40
C SER A 20 -5.50 36.85 -23.59
N THR A 21 -4.28 37.26 -23.90
CA THR A 21 -3.04 36.49 -24.02
C THR A 21 -2.53 36.02 -22.65
N LEU A 22 -2.15 34.75 -22.53
CA LEU A 22 -1.21 34.28 -21.51
C LEU A 22 -0.08 33.51 -22.20
N ALA A 23 1.10 34.11 -22.23
CA ALA A 23 2.33 33.50 -22.68
C ALA A 23 3.22 33.16 -21.48
N VAL A 24 3.93 32.04 -21.65
CA VAL A 24 4.67 31.25 -20.69
C VAL A 24 6.14 31.72 -20.58
N THR A 25 6.80 31.26 -19.51
CA THR A 25 8.27 31.17 -19.23
C THR A 25 9.02 32.43 -18.80
N PHE A 26 9.81 32.33 -17.72
CA PHE A 26 11.28 32.16 -17.76
C PHE A 26 11.86 31.76 -16.38
N PHE A 27 12.77 30.78 -16.42
CA PHE A 27 13.60 30.24 -15.33
C PHE A 27 14.80 31.17 -15.10
N THR A 28 15.22 31.44 -13.86
CA THR A 28 16.56 31.96 -13.59
C THR A 28 17.24 31.22 -12.43
N LEU A 29 18.40 30.67 -12.76
CA LEU A 29 19.42 30.03 -11.91
C LEU A 29 19.96 31.00 -10.85
N SER A 30 20.15 30.53 -9.61
CA SER A 30 20.94 31.23 -8.59
C SER A 30 22.18 30.41 -8.26
N MET A 31 23.34 30.89 -8.71
CA MET A 31 24.67 30.45 -8.30
C MET A 31 25.12 31.31 -7.12
N TYR A 32 25.56 30.70 -6.02
CA TYR A 32 26.48 31.36 -5.09
C TYR A 32 27.59 30.39 -4.70
N GLN A 33 28.80 30.90 -4.81
CA GLN A 33 30.06 30.21 -4.76
C GLN A 33 30.90 30.83 -3.63
N ILE A 34 31.83 30.02 -3.11
CA ILE A 34 33.09 30.41 -2.44
C ILE A 34 33.01 30.73 -0.94
N ALA A 35 33.72 29.93 -0.14
CA ALA A 35 34.83 30.42 0.70
C ALA A 35 35.66 29.25 1.23
N THR A 36 36.88 29.09 0.71
CA THR A 36 37.97 28.31 1.30
C THR A 36 38.68 29.17 2.35
N LYS A 37 39.00 28.59 3.51
CA LYS A 37 40.10 29.07 4.37
C LYS A 37 40.85 27.90 4.96
N SER A 38 42.16 27.87 4.68
CA SER A 38 43.16 27.10 5.39
C SER A 38 43.53 27.79 6.70
N ALA A 39 43.92 27.03 7.72
CA ALA A 39 44.95 27.43 8.68
C ALA A 39 45.38 26.22 9.54
N LEU A 40 46.65 26.26 9.91
CA LEU A 40 47.49 25.20 10.43
C LEU A 40 47.34 24.94 11.94
N GLN A 41 47.72 23.71 12.31
CA GLN A 41 48.44 23.24 13.51
C GLN A 41 48.07 23.78 14.90
N SER A 42 47.70 22.83 15.78
CA SER A 42 47.93 22.92 17.22
C SER A 42 48.33 21.54 17.77
N SER A 43 49.57 21.47 18.26
CA SER A 43 50.13 20.39 19.08
C SER A 43 49.44 20.31 20.44
N ALA A 44 49.03 19.12 20.89
CA ALA A 44 48.86 18.83 22.32
C ALA A 44 48.80 17.32 22.60
N GLN A 45 49.91 16.83 23.14
CA GLN A 45 50.03 15.90 24.27
C GLN A 45 49.17 14.62 24.30
N SER A 46 49.90 13.50 24.23
CA SER A 46 49.47 12.15 24.56
C SER A 46 48.80 12.07 25.94
N SER A 47 47.50 11.78 25.95
CA SER A 47 46.81 11.22 27.11
C SER A 47 46.38 9.80 26.77
N VAL A 48 46.92 8.83 27.50
CA VAL A 48 46.48 7.44 27.43
C VAL A 48 45.05 7.40 27.96
N ARG A 49 44.07 7.40 27.05
CA ARG A 49 42.67 7.16 27.40
C ARG A 49 42.51 5.65 27.61
N VAL A 50 42.40 5.25 28.86
CA VAL A 50 41.83 3.94 29.21
C VAL A 50 40.38 3.97 28.76
N THR A 51 40.13 3.46 27.57
CA THR A 51 38.77 3.26 27.07
C THR A 51 38.14 2.16 27.92
N LEU A 52 37.43 2.55 28.98
CA LEU A 52 36.37 1.72 29.53
C LEU A 52 35.44 1.43 28.36
N ILE A 53 35.56 0.24 27.80
CA ILE A 53 34.60 -0.30 26.83
C ILE A 53 33.30 -0.42 27.61
N THR A 54 32.53 0.67 27.63
CA THR A 54 31.13 0.63 28.00
C THR A 54 30.52 -0.28 26.97
N ARG A 55 30.24 -1.52 27.38
CA ARG A 55 29.59 -2.53 26.57
C ARG A 55 28.30 -1.90 26.08
N SER A 56 28.27 -1.41 24.84
CA SER A 56 27.04 -0.90 24.27
C SER A 56 26.10 -2.09 24.29
N THR A 57 25.04 -2.00 25.08
CA THR A 57 23.89 -2.87 24.90
C THR A 57 23.45 -2.63 23.47
N LEU A 58 23.81 -3.54 22.57
CA LEU A 58 23.14 -3.68 21.29
C LEU A 58 21.68 -3.82 21.68
N THR A 59 20.91 -2.74 21.53
CA THR A 59 19.47 -2.86 21.44
C THR A 59 19.27 -3.80 20.27
N SER A 60 19.02 -5.08 20.54
CA SER A 60 18.43 -5.91 19.50
C SER A 60 17.18 -5.14 19.14
N SER A 61 17.11 -4.62 17.91
CA SER A 61 15.81 -4.31 17.34
C SER A 61 15.08 -5.63 17.49
N HIS A 62 14.19 -5.75 18.46
CA HIS A 62 13.40 -6.95 18.63
C HIS A 62 12.56 -6.98 17.38
N GLN A 63 13.05 -7.66 16.34
CA GLN A 63 12.34 -7.83 15.08
C GLN A 63 11.04 -8.48 15.50
N LEU A 64 9.93 -7.73 15.40
CA LEU A 64 8.63 -8.21 15.84
C LEU A 64 8.41 -9.58 15.21
N ALA A 65 8.00 -10.54 16.02
CA ALA A 65 7.89 -11.92 15.57
C ALA A 65 6.80 -12.00 14.49
N GLU A 66 7.21 -12.22 13.24
CA GLU A 66 6.26 -12.36 12.15
C GLU A 66 5.35 -13.59 12.36
N ARG A 67 4.10 -13.44 11.93
CA ARG A 67 3.10 -14.51 11.91
C ARG A 67 2.42 -14.56 10.56
N LEU A 68 2.36 -15.76 9.98
CA LEU A 68 1.47 -16.03 8.86
C LEU A 68 0.09 -16.34 9.44
N VAL A 69 -0.89 -15.56 9.05
CA VAL A 69 -2.27 -15.69 9.49
C VAL A 69 -3.13 -16.15 8.33
N VAL A 70 -3.87 -17.23 8.54
CA VAL A 70 -4.86 -17.75 7.59
C VAL A 70 -6.23 -17.66 8.25
N LEU A 71 -7.10 -16.83 7.69
CA LEU A 71 -8.45 -16.54 8.18
C LEU A 71 -9.46 -17.16 7.22
N PRO A 72 -9.97 -18.36 7.48
CA PRO A 72 -11.01 -18.95 6.65
C PRO A 72 -12.32 -18.16 6.75
N ASP A 73 -13.10 -18.17 5.68
CA ASP A 73 -14.48 -17.64 5.71
C ASP A 73 -15.42 -18.65 6.37
N LYS A 74 -16.45 -18.15 7.04
CA LYS A 74 -17.61 -18.94 7.43
C LYS A 74 -18.37 -19.44 6.18
N PRO A 75 -19.14 -20.54 6.29
CA PRO A 75 -19.97 -20.99 5.18
C PRO A 75 -21.02 -19.93 4.79
N ASN A 76 -21.34 -19.86 3.49
CA ASN A 76 -22.42 -19.04 2.93
C ASN A 76 -22.29 -17.51 3.09
N VAL A 77 -21.09 -16.97 3.34
CA VAL A 77 -20.88 -15.52 3.53
C VAL A 77 -20.39 -14.77 2.28
N LEU A 78 -20.24 -15.44 1.13
CA LEU A 78 -19.64 -14.89 -0.09
C LEU A 78 -20.28 -13.56 -0.52
N ALA A 79 -21.62 -13.53 -0.62
CA ALA A 79 -22.35 -12.34 -1.05
C ALA A 79 -22.10 -11.16 -0.09
N ARG A 80 -22.17 -11.41 1.22
CA ARG A 80 -21.90 -10.38 2.24
C ARG A 80 -20.46 -9.92 2.18
N ARG A 81 -19.48 -10.83 2.06
CA ARG A 81 -18.06 -10.51 1.90
C ARG A 81 -17.83 -9.53 0.74
N VAL A 82 -18.37 -9.83 -0.43
CA VAL A 82 -18.25 -8.96 -1.61
C VAL A 82 -18.88 -7.59 -1.35
N GLN A 83 -20.06 -7.56 -0.72
CA GLN A 83 -20.76 -6.33 -0.37
C GLN A 83 -19.98 -5.43 0.61
N ILE A 84 -19.39 -5.99 1.66
CA ILE A 84 -18.70 -5.22 2.71
C ILE A 84 -17.22 -4.94 2.41
N ARG A 85 -16.65 -5.60 1.39
CA ARG A 85 -15.24 -5.44 1.01
C ARG A 85 -14.77 -3.99 0.84
N PRO A 86 -15.55 -3.07 0.24
CA PRO A 86 -15.15 -1.66 0.14
C PRO A 86 -14.88 -0.99 1.49
N GLN A 87 -15.48 -1.50 2.59
CA GLN A 87 -15.28 -0.99 3.95
C GLN A 87 -14.09 -1.67 4.66
N HIS A 88 -13.80 -2.92 4.31
CA HIS A 88 -12.67 -3.68 4.83
C HIS A 88 -11.32 -3.16 4.30
N SER A 89 -11.25 -2.82 3.00
CA SER A 89 -9.97 -2.45 2.37
C SER A 89 -9.23 -1.29 3.03
N PRO A 90 -9.90 -0.17 3.42
CA PRO A 90 -9.21 0.95 4.07
C PRO A 90 -8.53 0.60 5.40
N ASN A 91 -9.16 -0.24 6.23
CA ASN A 91 -8.58 -0.65 7.52
C ASN A 91 -7.27 -1.43 7.30
N PHE A 92 -7.26 -2.31 6.30
CA PHE A 92 -6.07 -3.07 5.93
C PHE A 92 -4.95 -2.21 5.37
N VAL A 93 -5.27 -1.24 4.50
CA VAL A 93 -4.29 -0.28 4.00
C VAL A 93 -3.65 0.48 5.15
N LYS A 94 -4.44 0.91 6.14
CA LYS A 94 -3.92 1.56 7.35
C LYS A 94 -2.95 0.63 8.09
N LEU A 95 -3.35 -0.61 8.39
CA LEU A 95 -2.48 -1.57 9.09
C LEU A 95 -1.20 -1.91 8.31
N HIS A 96 -1.26 -1.89 6.98
CA HIS A 96 -0.08 -2.06 6.13
C HIS A 96 0.87 -0.85 6.24
N ASN A 97 0.34 0.37 6.15
CA ASN A 97 1.12 1.60 6.26
C ASN A 97 1.74 1.79 7.65
N GLU A 98 1.08 1.30 8.71
CA GLU A 98 1.59 1.28 10.08
C GLU A 98 2.66 0.18 10.30
N GLY A 99 2.91 -0.65 9.29
CA GLY A 99 3.84 -1.77 9.38
C GLY A 99 3.33 -2.95 10.22
N TYR A 100 2.06 -2.94 10.63
CA TYR A 100 1.45 -4.06 11.34
C TYR A 100 1.24 -5.26 10.40
N VAL A 101 0.73 -5.03 9.19
CA VAL A 101 0.62 -6.05 8.13
C VAL A 101 1.78 -5.87 7.15
N SER A 102 2.75 -6.78 7.18
CA SER A 102 3.89 -6.69 6.27
C SER A 102 3.50 -7.13 4.84
N TRP A 103 2.52 -8.03 4.70
CA TRP A 103 2.00 -8.48 3.40
C TRP A 103 0.57 -9.01 3.51
N ALA A 104 -0.25 -8.71 2.50
CA ALA A 104 -1.58 -9.31 2.33
C ALA A 104 -1.95 -9.29 0.84
N GLY A 105 -1.38 -10.20 0.04
CA GLY A 105 -1.76 -10.39 -1.37
C GLY A 105 -1.01 -9.54 -2.40
N SER A 106 -1.62 -9.38 -3.57
CA SER A 106 -0.97 -8.88 -4.79
C SER A 106 -1.39 -7.45 -5.11
N ARG A 107 -0.41 -6.58 -5.40
CA ARG A 107 -0.68 -5.34 -6.12
C ARG A 107 -1.11 -5.71 -7.54
N ALA A 108 -2.35 -5.39 -7.89
CA ALA A 108 -2.80 -5.48 -9.27
C ALA A 108 -1.82 -4.72 -10.17
N ARG A 109 -1.38 -5.34 -11.28
CA ARG A 109 -0.42 -4.78 -12.23
C ARG A 109 -0.99 -3.59 -13.04
N GLN A 110 -2.25 -3.22 -12.88
CA GLN A 110 -2.91 -2.21 -13.71
C GLN A 110 -2.94 -0.83 -13.03
N SER A 111 -2.54 0.18 -13.81
CA SER A 111 -2.50 1.64 -13.57
C SER A 111 -3.20 2.21 -12.32
N HIS A 112 -2.46 3.07 -11.61
CA HIS A 112 -2.76 3.76 -10.35
C HIS A 112 -4.15 4.43 -10.18
N LEU A 113 -4.97 4.56 -11.22
CA LEU A 113 -6.28 5.21 -11.15
C LEU A 113 -7.38 4.34 -10.50
N LEU A 114 -7.24 3.00 -10.49
CA LEU A 114 -8.22 2.08 -9.87
C LEU A 114 -7.56 1.07 -8.93
N ALA A 115 -6.31 1.32 -8.52
CA ALA A 115 -5.57 0.40 -7.64
C ALA A 115 -6.38 0.08 -6.39
N TRP A 116 -6.95 1.09 -5.71
CA TRP A 116 -7.83 1.00 -4.53
C TRP A 116 -9.04 0.06 -4.71
N LEU A 117 -9.57 -0.05 -5.94
CA LEU A 117 -10.67 -0.95 -6.30
C LEU A 117 -10.22 -2.39 -6.58
N THR A 118 -8.91 -2.59 -6.78
CA THR A 118 -8.31 -3.87 -7.17
C THR A 118 -7.28 -4.41 -6.16
N TRP A 119 -7.07 -3.75 -5.01
CA TRP A 119 -6.27 -4.34 -3.93
C TRP A 119 -6.94 -5.62 -3.46
N GLU A 120 -6.27 -6.71 -3.76
CA GLU A 120 -6.60 -8.05 -3.33
C GLU A 120 -5.80 -8.29 -2.06
N LEU A 121 -6.43 -7.98 -0.92
CA LEU A 121 -5.86 -8.10 0.42
C LEU A 121 -5.74 -9.57 0.86
N GLY A 122 -4.84 -10.27 0.18
CA GLY A 122 -4.50 -11.68 0.38
C GLY A 122 -5.70 -12.61 0.34
N PRO A 123 -6.67 -12.48 -0.58
CA PRO A 123 -7.79 -13.39 -0.63
C PRO A 123 -7.30 -14.81 -0.89
N LEU A 124 -7.92 -15.75 -0.20
CA LEU A 124 -7.78 -17.16 -0.50
C LEU A 124 -8.96 -17.58 -1.37
N PHE A 125 -8.66 -18.31 -2.44
CA PHE A 125 -9.65 -18.84 -3.37
C PHE A 125 -9.69 -20.36 -3.31
N LYS A 126 -10.85 -20.94 -3.66
CA LYS A 126 -10.97 -22.40 -3.83
C LYS A 126 -10.13 -22.91 -5.00
N GLU A 127 -10.03 -22.11 -6.05
CA GLU A 127 -9.31 -22.38 -7.29
C GLU A 127 -8.62 -21.10 -7.78
N HIS A 128 -7.68 -21.22 -8.72
CA HIS A 128 -7.11 -20.05 -9.37
C HIS A 128 -8.18 -19.34 -10.21
N VAL A 129 -8.16 -18.01 -10.21
CA VAL A 129 -9.23 -17.21 -10.79
C VAL A 129 -8.73 -16.10 -11.69
N ASP A 130 -9.30 -16.06 -12.89
CA ASP A 130 -9.23 -14.96 -13.85
C ASP A 130 -10.60 -14.24 -14.00
N LYS A 131 -11.51 -14.47 -13.06
CA LYS A 131 -12.90 -13.97 -13.06
C LYS A 131 -13.03 -12.57 -12.44
N PRO A 132 -14.11 -11.81 -12.74
CA PRO A 132 -14.44 -10.58 -12.02
C PRO A 132 -14.68 -10.85 -10.54
N ILE A 133 -14.46 -9.85 -9.69
CA ILE A 133 -14.46 -9.98 -8.22
C ILE A 133 -15.77 -10.56 -7.66
N SER A 134 -16.91 -10.25 -8.29
CA SER A 134 -18.25 -10.72 -7.91
C SER A 134 -18.43 -12.23 -8.03
N GLU A 135 -17.62 -12.88 -8.86
CA GLU A 135 -17.72 -14.31 -9.18
C GLU A 135 -16.56 -15.13 -8.61
N ARG A 136 -15.62 -14.50 -7.90
CA ARG A 136 -14.46 -15.22 -7.35
C ARG A 136 -14.89 -16.12 -6.18
N PRO A 137 -14.44 -17.38 -6.14
CA PRO A 137 -14.81 -18.33 -5.09
C PRO A 137 -13.92 -18.10 -3.85
N PHE A 138 -14.15 -16.98 -3.16
CA PHE A 138 -13.47 -16.68 -1.89
C PHE A 138 -13.68 -17.82 -0.88
N LYS A 139 -12.63 -18.13 -0.13
CA LYS A 139 -12.65 -19.07 0.99
C LYS A 139 -11.95 -18.54 2.25
N GLY A 140 -11.45 -17.31 2.22
CA GLY A 140 -10.70 -16.74 3.34
C GLY A 140 -9.74 -15.63 2.92
N SER A 141 -8.85 -15.28 3.84
CA SER A 141 -7.77 -14.32 3.62
C SER A 141 -6.48 -14.83 4.26
N ALA A 142 -5.35 -14.39 3.75
CA ALA A 142 -4.03 -14.65 4.30
C ALA A 142 -3.23 -13.34 4.39
N MET A 143 -2.49 -13.20 5.48
CA MET A 143 -1.65 -12.04 5.72
C MET A 143 -0.44 -12.41 6.56
N VAL A 144 0.63 -11.62 6.45
CA VAL A 144 1.76 -11.67 7.37
C VAL A 144 1.68 -10.46 8.28
N VAL A 145 1.64 -10.70 9.59
CA VAL A 145 1.55 -9.64 10.62
C VAL A 145 2.80 -9.61 11.50
N ASN A 146 3.12 -8.43 12.01
CA ASN A 146 4.17 -8.17 12.98
C ASN A 146 3.57 -8.16 14.39
N GLU A 147 3.13 -9.32 14.86
CA GLU A 147 2.47 -9.50 16.16
C GLU A 147 2.83 -10.88 16.72
N GLU A 148 3.32 -10.94 17.95
CA GLU A 148 3.79 -12.18 18.54
C GLU A 148 2.64 -12.99 19.18
N SER A 149 1.65 -12.28 19.71
CA SER A 149 0.63 -12.82 20.59
C SER A 149 -0.75 -12.90 19.91
N TRP A 150 -1.46 -14.00 20.17
CA TRP A 150 -2.84 -14.15 19.71
C TRP A 150 -3.76 -13.06 20.27
N SER A 151 -3.56 -12.67 21.54
CA SER A 151 -4.37 -11.63 22.19
C SER A 151 -4.17 -10.24 21.53
N GLY A 152 -2.92 -9.86 21.25
CA GLY A 152 -2.61 -8.63 20.53
C GLY A 152 -3.20 -8.62 19.12
N PHE A 153 -3.11 -9.76 18.43
CA PHE A 153 -3.74 -9.94 17.13
C PHE A 153 -5.26 -9.72 17.19
N MET A 154 -5.94 -10.38 18.13
CA MET A 154 -7.39 -10.27 18.30
C MET A 154 -7.85 -8.86 18.66
N LYS A 155 -7.07 -8.13 19.48
CA LYS A 155 -7.33 -6.73 19.82
C LYS A 155 -7.29 -5.82 18.60
N THR A 156 -6.30 -6.02 17.72
CA THR A 156 -6.14 -5.21 16.51
C THR A 156 -7.20 -5.55 15.47
N ILE A 157 -7.37 -6.84 15.16
CA ILE A 157 -8.25 -7.30 14.08
C ILE A 157 -9.73 -7.25 14.45
N GLY A 158 -10.09 -7.24 15.74
CA GLY A 158 -11.48 -7.24 16.20
C GLY A 158 -12.31 -6.05 15.71
N SER A 159 -11.64 -4.96 15.31
CA SER A 159 -12.28 -3.77 14.73
C SER A 159 -12.61 -3.91 13.24
N ASP A 160 -12.08 -4.94 12.56
CA ASP A 160 -12.22 -5.13 11.13
C ASP A 160 -13.66 -5.43 10.72
N PRO A 161 -14.17 -4.86 9.61
CA PRO A 161 -15.51 -5.16 9.13
C PRO A 161 -15.77 -6.64 8.89
N TYR A 162 -14.80 -7.41 8.40
CA TYR A 162 -14.98 -8.86 8.19
C TYR A 162 -15.13 -9.62 9.50
N VAL A 163 -14.54 -9.13 10.60
CA VAL A 163 -14.75 -9.69 11.95
C VAL A 163 -16.13 -9.30 12.46
N LYS A 164 -16.47 -8.01 12.42
CA LYS A 164 -17.75 -7.49 12.94
C LYS A 164 -18.96 -8.09 12.23
N GLU A 165 -18.83 -8.35 10.94
CA GLU A 165 -19.89 -8.92 10.09
C GLU A 165 -19.88 -10.46 10.08
N GLY A 166 -19.00 -11.09 10.86
CA GLY A 166 -18.93 -12.54 10.97
C GLY A 166 -18.55 -13.25 9.67
N ILE A 167 -17.78 -12.59 8.79
CA ILE A 167 -17.25 -13.20 7.56
C ILE A 167 -16.17 -14.22 7.89
N TRP A 168 -15.20 -13.82 8.71
CA TRP A 168 -14.11 -14.73 9.09
C TRP A 168 -14.51 -15.66 10.23
N ASP A 169 -14.04 -16.89 10.13
CA ASP A 169 -14.12 -17.90 11.17
C ASP A 169 -12.85 -17.81 12.05
N LEU A 170 -12.95 -17.01 13.11
CA LEU A 170 -11.83 -16.78 14.05
C LEU A 170 -11.46 -18.02 14.85
N GLU A 171 -12.40 -18.96 15.03
CA GLU A 171 -12.14 -20.24 15.73
C GLU A 171 -11.27 -21.17 14.88
N LYS A 172 -11.40 -21.09 13.55
CA LYS A 172 -10.58 -21.86 12.60
C LYS A 172 -9.36 -21.11 12.06
N THR A 173 -9.08 -19.93 12.60
CA THR A 173 -7.95 -19.12 12.15
C THR A 173 -6.63 -19.77 12.57
N GLN A 174 -5.68 -19.81 11.64
CA GLN A 174 -4.34 -20.30 11.91
C GLN A 174 -3.41 -19.11 12.15
N PHE A 175 -2.65 -19.15 13.24
CA PHE A 175 -1.71 -18.11 13.66
C PHE A 175 -0.31 -18.71 13.80
N ILE A 176 0.43 -18.71 12.69
CA ILE A 176 1.60 -19.57 12.51
C ILE A 176 2.88 -18.73 12.66
N PRO A 177 3.85 -19.11 13.51
CA PRO A 177 5.18 -18.52 13.52
C PRO A 177 5.81 -18.55 12.12
N PHE A 178 6.16 -17.37 11.60
CA PHE A 178 6.64 -17.23 10.24
C PHE A 178 7.86 -16.31 10.21
N ARG A 179 8.74 -16.51 9.22
CA ARG A 179 9.88 -15.62 8.97
C ARG A 179 10.00 -15.40 7.48
N THR A 180 9.80 -14.18 7.04
CA THR A 180 10.05 -13.78 5.65
C THR A 180 11.56 -13.73 5.41
N LEU A 181 12.07 -14.60 4.54
CA LEU A 181 13.49 -14.55 4.12
C LEU A 181 13.72 -13.50 3.03
N PHE A 182 12.80 -13.43 2.07
CA PHE A 182 12.83 -12.48 0.97
C PHE A 182 11.41 -12.18 0.50
N ARG A 183 11.15 -10.93 0.12
CA ARG A 183 9.90 -10.50 -0.49
C ARG A 183 10.22 -9.49 -1.58
N ILE A 184 9.87 -9.82 -2.82
CA ILE A 184 9.99 -8.87 -3.93
C ILE A 184 8.80 -7.92 -3.83
N GLY A 185 9.02 -6.70 -3.37
CA GLY A 185 8.12 -5.60 -3.64
C GLY A 185 8.31 -5.14 -5.09
N ASN A 186 7.22 -4.84 -5.81
CA ASN A 186 7.31 -4.13 -7.09
C ASN A 186 7.70 -2.66 -6.82
N GLU A 187 8.90 -2.42 -6.30
CA GLU A 187 9.51 -1.11 -6.22
C GLU A 187 10.59 -1.05 -7.31
N GLY A 188 10.25 -0.43 -8.44
CA GLY A 188 11.20 -0.08 -9.50
C GLY A 188 11.70 -1.22 -10.39
N LYS A 189 10.88 -1.60 -11.38
CA LYS A 189 11.33 -1.85 -12.76
C LYS A 189 10.30 -1.26 -13.72
#